data_AF-A0A2G2G0J5-F1
#
_entry.id   AF-A0A2G2G0J5-F1
#
_cell.length_a   1.000
_cell.length_b   1.000
_cell.length_c   1.000
_cell.angle_alpha   90.00
_cell.angle_beta   90.00
_cell.angle_gamma   90.00
#
_symmetry.space_group_name_H-M   'P 1'
#
loop_
_entity.id
_entity.type
_entity.pdbx_description
1 polymer ?
#
loop_
_entity_poly.entity_id
_entity_poly.type
_entity_poly.pdbx_seq_one_letter_code
_entity_poly.pdbx_strand_id
1 'polypeptide(L)'
;MQINKAAILLGELPYLTAYIDNILNKNTREAYIAWLSEQGDTPRASYLSDLSRAFELFEKFFYLNEQGIPRFWAEMVGAPYLFALYQNAGDSPHEDFTNVRNRLFKWVQPAITFEYSMHGEPPAIGSSFFWGTPDLESDMLWPKRKDCLHWNNDDCGLSGDLYCNFIGQINFADFSGTLIAHLLPATGLLSFFSHVETEEWGVVSIKAIFTKNVKNVHRREPPEELRQDADNSPRPAYKIHAREVLSFPETSSSPWADEFPESGYSGRLCDTYESVRGASPSGIVGMLGYHQATTGGDPSPDQDHIRLINIRISPDAGCVHLSISNEDLKAERFDNIKYVWIDWDG
;
A
#
# COMPACT_ATOMS: atom_id res chain seq x y z
N MET A 1 -12.70 3.32 -9.83
CA MET A 1 -11.61 2.33 -9.75
C MET A 1 -12.18 0.92 -9.75
N GLN A 2 -11.48 -0.06 -10.31
CA GLN A 2 -11.82 -1.49 -10.14
C GLN A 2 -10.87 -2.10 -9.10
N ILE A 3 -11.41 -2.77 -8.08
CA ILE A 3 -10.61 -3.42 -7.03
C ILE A 3 -10.86 -4.94 -7.04
N ASN A 4 -9.80 -5.71 -7.12
CA ASN A 4 -9.84 -7.15 -6.85
C ASN A 4 -9.81 -7.36 -5.33
N LYS A 5 -10.93 -7.87 -4.77
CA LYS A 5 -11.14 -8.04 -3.33
C LYS A 5 -10.89 -9.47 -2.86
N ALA A 6 -10.31 -9.60 -1.67
CA ALA A 6 -9.91 -10.86 -1.05
C ALA A 6 -11.12 -11.63 -0.51
N ALA A 7 -12.07 -10.90 0.08
CA ALA A 7 -13.34 -11.46 0.54
C ALA A 7 -14.22 -11.79 -0.68
N ILE A 8 -14.67 -13.05 -0.77
CA ILE A 8 -15.43 -13.61 -1.89
C ILE A 8 -16.90 -13.78 -1.51
N LEU A 9 -17.18 -14.23 -0.29
CA LEU A 9 -18.52 -14.48 0.21
C LEU A 9 -19.10 -13.26 0.93
N LEU A 10 -20.42 -13.15 0.88
CA LEU A 10 -21.14 -12.13 1.65
C LEU A 10 -20.91 -12.35 3.15
N GLY A 11 -20.44 -11.31 3.84
CA GLY A 11 -20.15 -11.39 5.29
C GLY A 11 -18.78 -11.97 5.63
N GLU A 12 -17.92 -12.30 4.66
CA GLU A 12 -16.58 -12.84 4.90
C GLU A 12 -15.61 -11.82 5.50
N LEU A 13 -15.74 -10.56 5.09
CA LEU A 13 -14.76 -9.52 5.38
C LEU A 13 -14.39 -9.38 6.86
N PRO A 14 -15.33 -9.37 7.84
CA PRO A 14 -14.98 -9.28 9.26
C PRO A 14 -14.13 -10.46 9.75
N TYR A 15 -14.38 -11.68 9.26
CA TYR A 15 -13.63 -12.87 9.65
C TYR A 15 -12.24 -12.88 9.03
N LEU A 16 -12.12 -12.51 7.75
CA LEU A 16 -10.82 -12.39 7.09
C LEU A 16 -9.98 -11.24 7.67
N THR A 17 -10.62 -10.11 8.04
CA THR A 17 -9.94 -8.99 8.73
C THR A 17 -9.39 -9.46 10.07
N ALA A 18 -10.23 -10.08 10.92
CA ALA A 18 -9.80 -10.60 12.21
C ALA A 18 -8.71 -11.68 12.10
N TYR A 19 -8.75 -12.50 11.04
CA TYR A 19 -7.70 -13.45 10.71
C TYR A 19 -6.38 -12.75 10.42
N ILE A 20 -6.37 -11.73 9.54
CA ILE A 20 -5.14 -11.04 9.11
C ILE A 20 -4.55 -10.23 10.25
N ASP A 21 -5.37 -9.45 10.97
CA ASP A 21 -4.93 -8.60 12.10
C ASP A 21 -4.27 -9.40 13.21
N ASN A 22 -4.60 -10.70 13.32
CA ASN A 22 -4.11 -11.57 14.38
C ASN A 22 -3.80 -12.97 13.85
N ILE A 23 -3.07 -13.06 12.73
CA ILE A 23 -2.81 -14.34 12.05
C ILE A 23 -2.03 -15.35 12.92
N LEU A 24 -1.26 -14.86 13.89
CA LEU A 24 -0.58 -15.69 14.89
C LEU A 24 -1.54 -16.31 15.93
N ASN A 25 -2.73 -15.73 16.11
CA ASN A 25 -3.71 -16.19 17.08
C ASN A 25 -4.46 -17.41 16.54
N LYS A 26 -4.40 -18.52 17.27
CA LYS A 26 -5.12 -19.75 16.89
C LYS A 26 -6.64 -19.55 16.82
N ASN A 27 -7.22 -18.81 17.75
CA ASN A 27 -8.67 -18.67 17.86
C ASN A 27 -9.25 -17.90 16.67
N THR A 28 -8.57 -16.88 16.15
CA THR A 28 -9.03 -16.14 14.96
C THR A 28 -8.95 -17.00 13.71
N ARG A 29 -7.90 -17.83 13.57
CA ARG A 29 -7.77 -18.83 12.50
C ARG A 29 -8.90 -19.86 12.56
N GLU A 30 -9.14 -20.46 13.72
CA GLU A 30 -10.22 -21.43 13.94
C GLU A 30 -11.61 -20.83 13.71
N ALA A 31 -11.85 -19.59 14.15
CA ALA A 31 -13.11 -18.90 13.93
C ALA A 31 -13.40 -18.70 12.44
N TYR A 32 -12.39 -18.32 11.64
CA TYR A 32 -12.57 -18.15 10.21
C TYR A 32 -12.77 -19.48 9.46
N ILE A 33 -12.02 -20.54 9.85
CA ILE A 33 -12.21 -21.90 9.32
C ILE A 33 -13.64 -22.40 9.61
N ALA A 34 -14.13 -22.22 10.84
CA ALA A 34 -15.47 -22.62 11.24
C ALA A 34 -16.52 -21.86 10.44
N TRP A 35 -16.37 -20.54 10.29
CA TRP A 35 -17.28 -19.73 9.51
C TRP A 35 -17.34 -20.15 8.03
N LEU A 36 -16.19 -20.41 7.37
CA LEU A 36 -16.17 -20.91 5.99
C LEU A 36 -16.92 -22.24 5.87
N SER A 37 -16.75 -23.14 6.85
CA SER A 37 -17.45 -24.42 6.91
C SER A 37 -18.96 -24.23 7.06
N GLU A 38 -19.42 -23.30 7.91
CA GLU A 38 -20.83 -22.93 8.09
C GLU A 38 -21.45 -22.34 6.83
N GLN A 39 -20.68 -21.60 6.03
CA GLN A 39 -21.10 -21.10 4.72
C GLN A 39 -21.09 -22.20 3.63
N GLY A 40 -20.67 -23.43 3.95
CA GLY A 40 -20.58 -24.54 3.01
C GLY A 40 -19.32 -24.52 2.12
N ASP A 41 -18.37 -23.61 2.36
CA ASP A 41 -17.12 -23.53 1.61
C ASP A 41 -16.06 -24.49 2.16
N THR A 42 -16.37 -25.78 2.01
CA THR A 42 -15.52 -26.87 2.51
C THR A 42 -14.10 -26.86 1.93
N PRO A 43 -13.88 -26.56 0.63
CA PRO A 43 -12.52 -26.50 0.07
C PRO A 43 -11.64 -25.46 0.77
N ARG A 44 -12.11 -24.20 0.92
CA ARG A 44 -11.31 -23.16 1.57
C ARG A 44 -11.16 -23.38 3.07
N ALA A 45 -12.18 -23.92 3.74
CA ALA A 45 -12.08 -24.28 5.15
C ALA A 45 -11.02 -25.36 5.39
N SER A 46 -11.03 -26.44 4.59
CA SER A 46 -10.02 -27.51 4.68
C SER A 46 -8.62 -26.97 4.40
N TYR A 47 -8.46 -26.19 3.33
CA TYR A 47 -7.18 -25.57 2.99
C TYR A 47 -6.63 -24.71 4.13
N LEU A 48 -7.49 -23.87 4.72
CA LEU A 48 -7.09 -22.99 5.83
C LEU A 48 -6.80 -23.78 7.12
N SER A 49 -7.48 -24.89 7.36
CA SER A 49 -7.18 -25.82 8.45
C SER A 49 -5.79 -26.43 8.30
N ASP A 50 -5.46 -26.92 7.10
CA ASP A 50 -4.14 -27.48 6.81
C ASP A 50 -3.05 -26.41 6.91
N LEU A 51 -3.32 -25.20 6.40
CA LEU A 51 -2.42 -24.05 6.52
C LEU A 51 -2.19 -23.67 7.99
N SER A 52 -3.25 -23.63 8.81
CA SER A 52 -3.17 -23.32 10.24
C SER A 52 -2.33 -24.35 11.00
N ARG A 53 -2.52 -25.64 10.69
CA ARG A 53 -1.71 -26.74 11.24
C ARG A 53 -0.25 -26.61 10.83
N ALA A 54 0.03 -26.34 9.55
CA ALA A 54 1.40 -26.13 9.07
C ALA A 54 2.05 -24.97 9.82
N PHE A 55 1.32 -23.85 9.92
CA PHE A 55 1.74 -22.68 10.66
C PHE A 55 2.11 -23.01 12.12
N GLU A 56 1.41 -23.93 12.80
CA GLU A 56 1.71 -24.33 14.18
C GLU A 56 2.87 -25.32 14.30
N LEU A 57 2.80 -26.42 13.56
CA LEU A 57 3.64 -27.61 13.78
C LEU A 57 4.95 -27.59 12.99
N PHE A 58 5.08 -26.67 12.02
CA PHE A 58 6.21 -26.62 11.10
C PHE A 58 6.49 -27.95 10.38
N GLU A 59 5.48 -28.81 10.27
CA GLU A 59 5.54 -30.06 9.52
C GLU A 59 5.63 -29.73 8.03
N LYS A 60 6.58 -30.35 7.32
CA LYS A 60 6.79 -30.12 5.89
C LYS A 60 5.47 -30.25 5.12
N PHE A 61 5.23 -29.21 4.32
CA PHE A 61 4.06 -28.81 3.54
C PHE A 61 3.57 -29.79 2.46
N PHE A 62 3.66 -31.10 2.68
CA PHE A 62 3.60 -32.04 1.56
C PHE A 62 2.27 -32.05 0.79
N TYR A 63 1.16 -31.46 1.31
CA TYR A 63 -0.15 -31.60 0.66
C TYR A 63 -1.13 -30.44 0.91
N LEU A 64 -0.77 -29.16 0.72
CA LEU A 64 -1.84 -28.18 0.52
C LEU A 64 -2.50 -28.45 -0.84
N ASN A 65 -3.73 -28.96 -0.81
CA ASN A 65 -4.51 -29.17 -2.03
C ASN A 65 -5.01 -27.81 -2.54
N GLU A 66 -4.31 -27.25 -3.52
CA GLU A 66 -4.70 -25.99 -4.16
C GLU A 66 -5.84 -26.15 -5.17
N GLN A 67 -6.29 -27.39 -5.44
CA GLN A 67 -7.36 -27.62 -6.41
C GLN A 67 -8.65 -26.94 -5.98
N GLY A 68 -9.08 -25.97 -6.79
CA GLY A 68 -10.30 -25.21 -6.53
C GLY A 68 -10.14 -24.05 -5.53
N ILE A 69 -8.91 -23.79 -5.05
CA ILE A 69 -8.62 -22.67 -4.18
C ILE A 69 -8.27 -21.44 -5.03
N PRO A 70 -8.99 -20.32 -4.91
CA PRO A 70 -8.64 -19.10 -5.61
C PRO A 70 -7.25 -18.62 -5.16
N ARG A 71 -6.29 -18.57 -6.08
CA ARG A 71 -4.91 -18.12 -5.81
C ARG A 71 -4.87 -16.80 -5.04
N PHE A 72 -5.71 -15.85 -5.46
CA PHE A 72 -5.76 -14.53 -4.84
C PHE A 72 -6.17 -14.58 -3.36
N TRP A 73 -7.12 -15.44 -3.02
CA TRP A 73 -7.51 -15.64 -1.63
C TRP A 73 -6.40 -16.36 -0.83
N ALA A 74 -5.74 -17.35 -1.43
CA ALA A 74 -4.63 -18.07 -0.81
C ALA A 74 -3.45 -17.14 -0.43
N GLU A 75 -3.15 -16.16 -1.28
CA GLU A 75 -2.16 -15.10 -1.01
C GLU A 75 -2.56 -14.26 0.21
N MET A 76 -3.85 -13.96 0.39
CA MET A 76 -4.36 -13.14 1.49
C MET A 76 -4.47 -13.86 2.82
N VAL A 77 -4.57 -15.20 2.82
CA VAL A 77 -4.40 -16.01 4.04
C VAL A 77 -2.93 -16.37 4.31
N GLY A 78 -2.00 -15.83 3.51
CA GLY A 78 -0.57 -15.91 3.74
C GLY A 78 0.09 -17.24 3.34
N ALA A 79 -0.57 -18.08 2.55
CA ALA A 79 -0.04 -19.38 2.17
C ALA A 79 1.29 -19.32 1.38
N PRO A 80 1.45 -18.43 0.36
CA PRO A 80 2.71 -18.33 -0.38
C PRO A 80 3.89 -17.87 0.49
N TYR A 81 3.63 -17.03 1.49
CA TYR A 81 4.65 -16.50 2.41
C TYR A 81 5.14 -17.59 3.34
N LEU A 82 4.21 -18.36 3.89
CA LEU A 82 4.57 -19.50 4.72
C LEU A 82 5.31 -20.56 3.89
N PHE A 83 4.93 -20.77 2.63
CA PHE A 83 5.63 -21.66 1.71
C PHE A 83 7.07 -21.18 1.41
N ALA A 84 7.26 -19.89 1.10
CA ALA A 84 8.57 -19.30 0.90
C ALA A 84 9.46 -19.46 2.14
N LEU A 85 8.89 -19.29 3.33
CA LEU A 85 9.58 -19.55 4.60
C LEU A 85 10.09 -21.00 4.67
N TYR A 86 9.24 -21.99 4.36
CA TYR A 86 9.64 -23.40 4.39
C TYR A 86 10.69 -23.77 3.34
N GLN A 87 10.58 -23.25 2.12
CA GLN A 87 11.53 -23.56 1.05
C GLN A 87 12.95 -23.13 1.41
N ASN A 88 13.07 -21.97 2.04
CA ASN A 88 14.37 -21.43 2.46
C ASN A 88 14.86 -22.03 3.78
N ALA A 89 13.97 -22.70 4.52
CA ALA A 89 14.28 -23.21 5.84
C ALA A 89 15.36 -24.31 5.86
N GLY A 90 15.35 -25.18 4.83
CA GLY A 90 16.19 -26.38 4.74
C GLY A 90 16.35 -27.12 6.08
N ASP A 91 17.60 -27.28 6.57
CA ASP A 91 17.92 -28.04 7.79
C ASP A 91 18.12 -27.19 9.06
N SER A 92 17.80 -25.88 9.04
CA SER A 92 18.08 -25.03 10.21
C SER A 92 17.17 -25.37 11.41
N PRO A 93 17.57 -25.02 12.65
CA PRO A 93 16.78 -25.34 13.83
C PRO A 93 15.35 -24.79 13.76
N HIS A 94 14.38 -25.60 14.19
CA HIS A 94 12.97 -25.24 14.22
C HIS A 94 12.67 -23.94 14.99
N GLU A 95 13.46 -23.65 16.03
CA GLU A 95 13.32 -22.45 16.87
C GLU A 95 13.60 -21.15 16.10
N ASP A 96 14.64 -21.14 15.25
CA ASP A 96 14.99 -19.96 14.44
C ASP A 96 13.87 -19.62 13.44
N PHE A 97 13.24 -20.62 12.83
CA PHE A 97 12.12 -20.41 11.92
C PHE A 97 10.85 -19.97 12.60
N THR A 98 10.55 -20.55 13.76
CA THR A 98 9.40 -20.15 14.57
C THR A 98 9.54 -18.66 14.93
N ASN A 99 10.74 -18.22 15.28
CA ASN A 99 11.03 -16.82 15.57
C ASN A 99 10.88 -15.92 14.34
N VAL A 100 11.43 -16.30 13.18
CA VAL A 100 11.28 -15.52 11.94
C VAL A 100 9.82 -15.45 11.48
N ARG A 101 9.09 -16.58 11.48
CA ARG A 101 7.64 -16.62 11.20
C ARG A 101 6.88 -15.65 12.09
N ASN A 102 7.09 -15.74 13.41
CA ASN A 102 6.36 -14.91 14.36
C ASN A 102 6.67 -13.42 14.16
N ARG A 103 7.91 -13.06 13.86
CA ARG A 103 8.28 -11.66 13.57
C ARG A 103 7.67 -11.16 12.26
N LEU A 104 7.77 -11.95 11.18
CA LEU A 104 7.15 -11.63 9.88
C LEU A 104 5.64 -11.38 10.00
N PHE A 105 4.94 -12.35 10.57
CA PHE A 105 3.48 -12.32 10.66
C PHE A 105 2.95 -11.47 11.83
N LYS A 106 3.81 -10.99 12.73
CA LYS A 106 3.47 -9.92 13.69
C LYS A 106 3.28 -8.59 12.97
N TRP A 107 4.06 -8.35 11.92
CA TRP A 107 4.11 -7.04 11.25
C TRP A 107 3.40 -7.00 9.91
N VAL A 108 2.91 -8.14 9.39
CA VAL A 108 2.16 -8.17 8.13
C VAL A 108 0.97 -7.21 8.15
N GLN A 109 0.76 -6.48 7.06
CA GLN A 109 -0.38 -5.58 6.93
C GLN A 109 -1.08 -5.75 5.58
N PRO A 110 -2.42 -5.62 5.55
CA PRO A 110 -3.15 -5.49 4.30
C PRO A 110 -2.78 -4.15 3.64
N ALA A 111 -2.61 -4.18 2.32
CA ALA A 111 -2.32 -3.03 1.50
C ALA A 111 -3.10 -3.10 0.19
N ILE A 112 -3.07 -2.02 -0.59
CA ILE A 112 -3.58 -1.99 -1.95
C ILE A 112 -2.44 -1.69 -2.90
N THR A 113 -2.16 -2.58 -3.85
CA THR A 113 -1.27 -2.26 -4.96
C THR A 113 -2.07 -1.67 -6.13
N PHE A 114 -1.47 -0.71 -6.83
CA PHE A 114 -2.07 -0.07 -8.00
C PHE A 114 -1.32 -0.42 -9.28
N GLU A 115 -2.08 -0.85 -10.27
CA GLU A 115 -1.70 -0.82 -11.68
C GLU A 115 -2.54 0.24 -12.38
N TYR A 116 -2.05 0.80 -13.48
CA TYR A 116 -2.76 1.83 -14.20
C TYR A 116 -2.51 1.76 -15.70
N SER A 117 -3.48 2.26 -16.46
CA SER A 117 -3.39 2.38 -17.91
C SER A 117 -4.14 3.62 -18.38
N MET A 118 -3.76 4.15 -19.54
CA MET A 118 -4.35 5.36 -20.07
C MET A 118 -5.87 5.22 -20.19
N HIS A 119 -6.59 6.25 -19.74
CA HIS A 119 -8.05 6.29 -19.80
C HIS A 119 -8.46 6.80 -21.18
N GLY A 120 -9.30 6.04 -21.90
CA GLY A 120 -9.78 6.42 -23.24
C GLY A 120 -10.86 7.51 -23.23
N GLU A 121 -11.35 7.89 -22.06
CA GLU A 121 -12.44 8.85 -21.83
C GLU A 121 -12.13 9.72 -20.58
N PRO A 122 -12.81 10.86 -20.37
CA PRO A 122 -12.68 11.60 -19.12
C PRO A 122 -13.21 10.79 -17.91
N PRO A 123 -12.47 10.71 -16.79
CA PRO A 123 -12.97 10.07 -15.58
C PRO A 123 -14.20 10.78 -15.01
N ALA A 124 -15.09 10.03 -14.33
CA ALA A 124 -16.23 10.60 -13.64
C ALA A 124 -15.80 11.54 -12.49
N ILE A 125 -16.57 12.60 -12.23
CA ILE A 125 -16.29 13.55 -11.15
C ILE A 125 -16.30 12.82 -9.80
N GLY A 126 -15.28 13.07 -8.98
CA GLY A 126 -15.10 12.49 -7.66
C GLY A 126 -14.65 11.02 -7.67
N SER A 127 -14.31 10.46 -8.83
CA SER A 127 -13.78 9.10 -8.93
C SER A 127 -12.27 9.04 -8.68
N SER A 128 -11.72 7.86 -8.40
CA SER A 128 -10.26 7.67 -8.30
C SER A 128 -9.61 7.51 -9.67
N PHE A 129 -8.56 8.29 -9.94
CA PHE A 129 -7.75 8.23 -11.17
C PHE A 129 -6.38 8.90 -10.97
N PHE A 130 -5.44 8.59 -11.85
CA PHE A 130 -4.13 9.27 -11.88
C PHE A 130 -4.05 10.22 -13.07
N TRP A 131 -3.40 11.37 -12.87
CA TRP A 131 -3.23 12.48 -13.82
C TRP A 131 -4.54 12.95 -14.47
N GLY A 132 -4.47 13.79 -15.51
CA GLY A 132 -5.62 14.45 -16.09
C GLY A 132 -5.99 15.72 -15.35
N THR A 133 -7.28 15.97 -15.24
CA THR A 133 -7.80 17.23 -14.69
C THR A 133 -8.52 16.93 -13.37
N PRO A 134 -8.12 17.55 -12.25
CA PRO A 134 -8.61 17.22 -10.93
C PRO A 134 -10.06 17.63 -10.71
N ASP A 135 -10.67 17.01 -9.70
CA ASP A 135 -11.91 17.51 -9.11
C ASP A 135 -11.62 18.21 -7.77
N LEU A 136 -11.94 19.50 -7.66
CA LEU A 136 -11.65 20.34 -6.49
C LEU A 136 -12.91 21.08 -6.00
N GLU A 137 -12.89 21.60 -4.79
CA GLU A 137 -13.95 22.50 -4.28
C GLU A 137 -13.86 23.89 -4.94
N SER A 138 -15.00 24.58 -5.10
CA SER A 138 -15.11 25.78 -5.97
C SER A 138 -14.30 26.98 -5.52
N ASP A 139 -14.06 27.08 -4.22
CA ASP A 139 -13.28 28.13 -3.57
C ASP A 139 -11.81 27.76 -3.37
N MET A 140 -11.43 26.50 -3.66
CA MET A 140 -10.05 26.07 -3.52
C MET A 140 -9.17 26.85 -4.51
N LEU A 141 -7.94 27.20 -4.11
CA LEU A 141 -6.94 27.74 -5.02
C LEU A 141 -6.13 26.60 -5.64
N TRP A 142 -5.59 26.81 -6.84
CA TRP A 142 -4.71 25.80 -7.44
C TRP A 142 -3.42 25.71 -6.60
N PRO A 143 -2.98 24.50 -6.19
CA PRO A 143 -1.81 24.36 -5.33
C PRO A 143 -0.53 24.90 -5.99
N LYS A 144 0.28 25.58 -5.20
CA LYS A 144 1.59 26.07 -5.59
C LYS A 144 2.68 25.36 -4.80
N ARG A 145 3.91 25.45 -5.29
CA ARG A 145 5.07 24.82 -4.66
C ARG A 145 5.20 25.18 -3.18
N LYS A 146 4.98 26.44 -2.80
CA LYS A 146 5.03 26.88 -1.39
C LYS A 146 4.02 26.19 -0.46
N ASP A 147 3.00 25.55 -1.03
CA ASP A 147 1.98 24.83 -0.26
C ASP A 147 2.38 23.36 -0.02
N CYS A 148 3.44 22.89 -0.67
CA CYS A 148 3.89 21.50 -0.67
C CYS A 148 4.70 21.10 0.57
N LEU A 149 4.81 19.78 0.73
CA LEU A 149 5.78 19.11 1.55
C LEU A 149 7.09 18.95 0.76
N HIS A 150 8.21 18.99 1.47
CA HIS A 150 9.57 18.86 0.93
C HIS A 150 10.31 17.76 1.69
N TRP A 151 10.94 16.85 0.97
CA TRP A 151 11.64 15.70 1.58
C TRP A 151 13.03 16.07 2.10
N ASN A 152 13.74 16.97 1.42
CA ASN A 152 15.02 17.54 1.85
C ASN A 152 15.04 19.05 1.60
N ASN A 153 15.87 19.78 2.37
CA ASN A 153 15.96 21.24 2.46
C ASN A 153 15.40 22.01 1.26
N ASP A 154 14.41 22.86 1.53
CA ASP A 154 13.65 23.67 0.57
C ASP A 154 14.46 24.82 -0.07
N ASP A 155 15.76 24.93 0.24
CA ASP A 155 16.65 26.01 -0.19
C ASP A 155 17.29 25.74 -1.56
N CYS A 156 16.47 25.40 -2.55
CA CYS A 156 16.93 25.19 -3.93
C CYS A 156 16.67 26.41 -4.84
N GLY A 157 16.40 27.59 -4.27
CA GLY A 157 16.21 28.86 -4.99
C GLY A 157 14.97 28.94 -5.90
N LEU A 158 14.19 27.86 -6.03
CA LEU A 158 12.99 27.82 -6.86
C LEU A 158 11.86 28.68 -6.27
N SER A 159 11.12 29.36 -7.15
CA SER A 159 10.01 30.20 -6.73
C SER A 159 8.89 29.38 -6.11
N GLY A 160 8.45 29.77 -4.91
CA GLY A 160 7.30 29.17 -4.25
C GLY A 160 5.96 29.42 -4.96
N ASP A 161 5.91 30.35 -5.93
CA ASP A 161 4.69 30.69 -6.65
C ASP A 161 4.40 29.82 -7.90
N LEU A 162 5.30 28.89 -8.22
CA LEU A 162 5.14 27.92 -9.30
C LEU A 162 3.96 26.97 -9.02
N TYR A 163 3.13 26.71 -10.03
CA TYR A 163 1.97 25.83 -9.89
C TYR A 163 2.38 24.37 -9.86
N CYS A 164 1.66 23.57 -9.08
CA CYS A 164 1.85 22.13 -9.05
C CYS A 164 1.01 21.44 -10.14
N ASN A 165 1.58 20.43 -10.78
CA ASN A 165 0.83 19.50 -11.63
C ASN A 165 -0.12 18.64 -10.79
N PHE A 166 -1.17 18.12 -11.41
CA PHE A 166 -2.06 17.15 -10.77
C PHE A 166 -1.55 15.73 -10.99
N ILE A 167 -1.39 14.98 -9.91
CA ILE A 167 -0.86 13.61 -9.93
C ILE A 167 -1.95 12.56 -9.87
N GLY A 168 -3.01 12.82 -9.11
CA GLY A 168 -4.10 11.89 -9.00
C GLY A 168 -4.99 12.18 -7.82
N GLN A 169 -6.10 11.46 -7.76
CA GLN A 169 -7.04 11.53 -6.65
C GLN A 169 -7.57 10.13 -6.32
N ILE A 170 -7.81 9.89 -5.04
CA ILE A 170 -8.28 8.61 -4.51
C ILE A 170 -9.53 8.89 -3.68
N ASN A 171 -10.65 8.29 -4.08
CA ASN A 171 -11.91 8.33 -3.34
C ASN A 171 -11.95 7.15 -2.37
N PHE A 172 -11.99 7.42 -1.07
CA PHE A 172 -11.97 6.36 -0.07
C PHE A 172 -13.19 5.44 -0.10
N ALA A 173 -14.32 5.90 -0.67
CA ALA A 173 -15.50 5.05 -0.85
C ALA A 173 -15.23 3.87 -1.80
N ASP A 174 -14.23 3.97 -2.70
CA ASP A 174 -13.87 2.88 -3.61
C ASP A 174 -13.34 1.65 -2.86
N PHE A 175 -12.75 1.84 -1.67
CA PHE A 175 -12.24 0.74 -0.83
C PHE A 175 -13.32 0.06 0.02
N SER A 176 -14.59 0.45 -0.11
CA SER A 176 -15.67 -0.23 0.61
C SER A 176 -15.66 -1.74 0.32
N GLY A 177 -15.62 -2.55 1.39
CA GLY A 177 -15.58 -4.00 1.29
C GLY A 177 -14.19 -4.60 1.08
N THR A 178 -13.12 -3.82 1.15
CA THR A 178 -11.73 -4.32 1.25
C THR A 178 -11.31 -4.45 2.72
N LEU A 179 -10.23 -5.17 2.96
CA LEU A 179 -9.59 -5.35 4.26
C LEU A 179 -9.06 -4.04 4.82
N ILE A 180 -8.66 -3.09 3.99
CA ILE A 180 -8.21 -1.78 4.45
C ILE A 180 -9.36 -0.80 4.76
N ALA A 181 -10.61 -1.16 4.44
CA ALA A 181 -11.75 -0.25 4.60
C ALA A 181 -11.93 0.26 6.03
N HIS A 182 -11.58 -0.57 7.02
CA HIS A 182 -11.69 -0.21 8.44
C HIS A 182 -10.57 0.75 8.93
N LEU A 183 -9.53 0.95 8.13
CA LEU A 183 -8.41 1.85 8.41
C LEU A 183 -8.62 3.25 7.82
N LEU A 184 -9.55 3.39 6.86
CA LEU A 184 -9.79 4.62 6.12
C LEU A 184 -11.12 5.26 6.50
N PRO A 185 -11.28 6.58 6.31
CA PRO A 185 -12.59 7.21 6.33
C PRO A 185 -13.52 6.56 5.31
N ALA A 186 -14.80 6.37 5.65
CA ALA A 186 -15.76 5.73 4.74
C ALA A 186 -16.01 6.53 3.44
N THR A 187 -15.73 7.85 3.48
CA THR A 187 -15.89 8.76 2.36
C THR A 187 -14.81 9.84 2.40
N GLY A 188 -14.54 10.43 1.24
CA GLY A 188 -13.62 11.56 1.11
C GLY A 188 -12.73 11.36 -0.11
N LEU A 189 -12.20 12.46 -0.63
CA LEU A 189 -11.33 12.47 -1.81
C LEU A 189 -9.96 13.00 -1.39
N LEU A 190 -8.92 12.18 -1.53
CA LEU A 190 -7.55 12.57 -1.29
C LEU A 190 -6.88 12.85 -2.64
N SER A 191 -6.55 14.12 -2.89
CA SER A 191 -5.95 14.60 -4.14
C SER A 191 -4.49 14.97 -3.96
N PHE A 192 -3.65 14.66 -4.95
CA PHE A 192 -2.21 14.85 -4.94
C PHE A 192 -1.78 15.78 -6.06
N PHE A 193 -0.90 16.72 -5.72
CA PHE A 193 -0.31 17.68 -6.63
C PHE A 193 1.19 17.72 -6.42
N SER A 194 1.99 17.83 -7.49
CA SER A 194 3.44 17.91 -7.34
C SER A 194 4.06 19.01 -8.17
N HIS A 195 5.20 19.52 -7.74
CA HIS A 195 6.08 20.30 -8.59
C HIS A 195 7.41 19.56 -8.68
N VAL A 196 7.87 19.38 -9.89
CA VAL A 196 9.08 18.64 -10.24
C VAL A 196 10.04 19.58 -10.95
N GLU A 197 11.30 19.58 -10.53
CA GLU A 197 12.40 20.16 -11.28
C GLU A 197 13.55 19.16 -11.17
N THR A 198 13.81 18.41 -12.23
CA THR A 198 14.78 17.31 -12.21
C THR A 198 16.15 17.70 -12.75
N GLU A 199 16.25 18.72 -13.58
CA GLU A 199 17.45 18.99 -14.37
C GLU A 199 18.50 19.76 -13.56
N GLU A 200 18.10 20.84 -12.90
CA GLU A 200 19.04 21.73 -12.19
C GLU A 200 19.19 21.34 -10.71
N TRP A 201 18.09 21.01 -10.06
CA TRP A 201 18.01 20.86 -8.59
C TRP A 201 17.68 19.44 -8.15
N GLY A 202 17.04 18.62 -9.00
CA GLY A 202 16.63 17.27 -8.62
C GLY A 202 15.63 17.28 -7.45
N VAL A 203 14.63 18.16 -7.52
CA VAL A 203 13.66 18.41 -6.46
C VAL A 203 12.26 17.99 -6.88
N VAL A 204 11.58 17.28 -5.97
CA VAL A 204 10.14 17.04 -6.03
C VAL A 204 9.51 17.61 -4.79
N SER A 205 8.45 18.38 -4.97
CA SER A 205 7.60 18.90 -3.92
C SER A 205 6.20 18.33 -4.12
N ILE A 206 5.52 17.91 -3.05
CA ILE A 206 4.19 17.29 -3.16
C ILE A 206 3.20 17.85 -2.15
N LYS A 207 1.98 18.11 -2.59
CA LYS A 207 0.84 18.50 -1.76
C LYS A 207 -0.23 17.43 -1.81
N ALA A 208 -0.67 16.97 -0.65
CA ALA A 208 -1.88 16.19 -0.49
C ALA A 208 -3.01 17.07 0.06
N ILE A 209 -4.23 16.89 -0.45
CA ILE A 209 -5.43 17.64 -0.07
C ILE A 209 -6.56 16.67 0.16
N PHE A 210 -7.15 16.70 1.36
CA PHE A 210 -8.30 15.89 1.69
C PHE A 210 -9.60 16.69 1.63
N THR A 211 -10.51 16.30 0.73
CA THR A 211 -11.84 16.87 0.60
C THR A 211 -12.87 15.92 1.20
N LYS A 212 -13.46 16.32 2.33
CA LYS A 212 -14.42 15.48 3.06
C LYS A 212 -15.73 15.26 2.28
N ASN A 213 -16.25 16.30 1.62
CA ASN A 213 -17.51 16.22 0.88
C ASN A 213 -17.28 16.10 -0.64
N VAL A 214 -17.16 14.87 -1.12
CA VAL A 214 -16.97 14.54 -2.54
C VAL A 214 -18.13 15.03 -3.44
N LYS A 215 -19.29 15.40 -2.90
CA LYS A 215 -20.39 15.93 -3.71
C LYS A 215 -20.20 17.39 -4.14
N ASN A 216 -19.30 18.12 -3.47
CA ASN A 216 -19.04 19.54 -3.73
C ASN A 216 -17.88 19.78 -4.69
N VAL A 217 -17.20 18.72 -5.14
CA VAL A 217 -16.10 18.85 -6.09
C VAL A 217 -16.61 19.00 -7.52
N HIS A 218 -15.84 19.70 -8.33
CA HIS A 218 -16.10 19.89 -9.75
C HIS A 218 -14.77 19.88 -10.49
N ARG A 219 -14.84 19.49 -11.77
CA ARG A 219 -13.69 19.44 -12.66
C ARG A 219 -13.09 20.84 -12.80
N ARG A 220 -11.79 20.99 -12.54
CA ARG A 220 -11.10 22.28 -12.64
C ARG A 220 -9.94 22.24 -13.60
N GLU A 221 -10.03 23.08 -14.63
CA GLU A 221 -8.97 23.23 -15.61
C GLU A 221 -7.68 23.80 -14.98
N PRO A 222 -6.50 23.28 -15.37
CA PRO A 222 -5.22 23.80 -14.92
C PRO A 222 -4.99 25.24 -15.42
N PRO A 223 -4.28 26.08 -14.63
CA PRO A 223 -3.82 27.41 -15.05
C PRO A 223 -3.04 27.35 -16.37
N GLU A 224 -3.13 28.41 -17.17
CA GLU A 224 -2.47 28.47 -18.48
C GLU A 224 -0.94 28.39 -18.35
N GLU A 225 -0.38 29.01 -17.31
CA GLU A 225 1.06 28.97 -17.03
C GLU A 225 1.56 27.54 -16.80
N LEU A 226 0.76 26.70 -16.14
CA LEU A 226 1.09 25.29 -15.91
C LEU A 226 1.09 24.47 -17.21
N ARG A 227 0.28 24.85 -18.21
CA ARG A 227 0.24 24.15 -19.51
C ARG A 227 1.49 24.40 -20.35
N GLN A 228 2.23 25.45 -20.04
CA GLN A 228 3.45 25.86 -20.76
C GLN A 228 4.72 25.34 -20.09
N ASP A 229 4.61 24.79 -18.88
CA ASP A 229 5.69 24.14 -18.16
C ASP A 229 5.92 22.72 -18.72
N ALA A 230 7.08 22.47 -19.34
CA ALA A 230 7.35 21.20 -20.00
C ALA A 230 7.33 20.01 -19.03
N ASP A 231 7.85 20.18 -17.82
CA ASP A 231 8.03 19.12 -16.84
C ASP A 231 6.76 18.90 -16.02
N ASN A 232 6.04 19.98 -15.72
CA ASN A 232 4.85 19.99 -14.88
C ASN A 232 3.53 20.09 -15.67
N SER A 233 3.57 20.06 -17.01
CA SER A 233 2.36 20.12 -17.82
C SER A 233 1.38 18.98 -17.49
N PRO A 234 0.05 19.25 -17.56
CA PRO A 234 -0.97 18.23 -17.35
C PRO A 234 -0.80 17.03 -18.27
N ARG A 235 -0.89 15.83 -17.71
CA ARG A 235 -0.83 14.56 -18.46
C ARG A 235 -2.23 14.00 -18.72
N PRO A 236 -2.43 13.11 -19.72
CA PRO A 236 -3.69 12.40 -19.90
C PRO A 236 -4.09 11.62 -18.63
N ALA A 237 -5.39 11.42 -18.41
CA ALA A 237 -5.87 10.64 -17.27
C ALA A 237 -5.60 9.14 -17.45
N TYR A 238 -5.37 8.45 -16.34
CA TYR A 238 -5.17 7.00 -16.27
C TYR A 238 -6.19 6.38 -15.31
N LYS A 239 -6.76 5.25 -15.72
CA LYS A 239 -7.62 4.43 -14.85
C LYS A 239 -6.75 3.60 -13.92
N ILE A 240 -7.23 3.41 -12.69
CA ILE A 240 -6.59 2.60 -11.67
C ILE A 240 -7.24 1.21 -11.61
N HIS A 241 -6.39 0.20 -11.65
CA HIS A 241 -6.69 -1.20 -11.33
C HIS A 241 -6.03 -1.52 -9.98
N ALA A 242 -6.84 -1.79 -8.97
CA ALA A 242 -6.36 -2.00 -7.61
C ALA A 242 -6.51 -3.47 -7.21
N ARG A 243 -5.66 -3.91 -6.30
CA ARG A 243 -5.68 -5.28 -5.76
C ARG A 243 -5.24 -5.26 -4.30
N GLU A 244 -5.98 -5.96 -3.45
CA GLU A 244 -5.56 -6.20 -2.07
C GLU A 244 -4.33 -7.10 -2.01
N VAL A 245 -3.37 -6.79 -1.17
CA VAL A 245 -2.16 -7.61 -0.98
C VAL A 245 -1.82 -7.67 0.50
N LEU A 246 -1.03 -8.67 0.91
CA LEU A 246 -0.34 -8.62 2.19
C LEU A 246 1.07 -8.11 1.95
N SER A 247 1.47 -7.13 2.74
CA SER A 247 2.79 -6.50 2.66
C SER A 247 3.57 -6.74 3.94
N PHE A 248 4.90 -6.71 3.83
CA PHE A 248 5.84 -6.95 4.91
C PHE A 248 6.85 -5.81 4.97
N PRO A 249 7.27 -5.35 6.16
CA PRO A 249 8.20 -4.23 6.28
C PRO A 249 9.52 -4.50 5.55
N GLU A 250 10.27 -3.46 5.21
CA GLU A 250 11.68 -3.66 4.87
C GLU A 250 12.51 -3.63 6.16
N THR A 251 13.61 -4.38 6.20
CA THR A 251 14.36 -4.61 7.45
C THR A 251 15.67 -3.85 7.49
N SER A 252 16.27 -3.56 6.34
CA SER A 252 17.48 -2.77 6.24
C SER A 252 17.18 -1.30 6.53
N SER A 253 17.96 -0.68 7.41
CA SER A 253 17.90 0.76 7.71
C SER A 253 16.47 1.32 7.92
N SER A 254 15.61 0.56 8.61
CA SER A 254 14.20 0.89 8.79
C SER A 254 13.80 0.96 10.27
N PRO A 255 12.60 1.49 10.60
CA PRO A 255 12.03 1.41 11.95
C PRO A 255 11.88 -0.01 12.51
N TRP A 256 11.98 -1.04 11.67
CA TRP A 256 11.86 -2.45 12.07
C TRP A 256 13.22 -3.15 12.19
N ALA A 257 14.35 -2.45 12.02
CA ALA A 257 15.68 -3.06 12.05
C ALA A 257 15.95 -3.87 13.35
N ASP A 258 15.48 -3.39 14.51
CA ASP A 258 15.63 -4.10 15.80
C ASP A 258 14.78 -5.38 15.88
N GLU A 259 13.66 -5.44 15.14
CA GLU A 259 12.82 -6.63 15.05
C GLU A 259 13.47 -7.68 14.13
N PHE A 260 14.39 -7.28 13.27
CA PHE A 260 15.06 -8.14 12.29
C PHE A 260 16.58 -7.88 12.25
N PRO A 261 17.32 -8.09 13.36
CA PRO A 261 18.71 -7.70 13.47
C PRO A 261 19.57 -8.43 12.44
N GLU A 262 20.10 -7.69 11.47
CA GLU A 262 21.04 -8.18 10.44
C GLU A 262 22.24 -8.90 11.07
N SER A 263 22.63 -8.52 12.29
CA SER A 263 23.77 -9.06 13.04
C SER A 263 23.45 -10.30 13.90
N GLY A 264 22.18 -10.63 14.11
CA GLY A 264 21.74 -11.79 14.91
C GLY A 264 21.36 -13.01 14.08
N TYR A 265 21.22 -12.82 12.77
CA TYR A 265 20.74 -13.81 11.84
C TYR A 265 21.86 -14.24 10.91
N SER A 266 22.10 -15.54 10.76
CA SER A 266 22.96 -16.04 9.67
C SER A 266 22.44 -15.48 8.34
N GLY A 267 23.30 -15.22 7.36
CA GLY A 267 22.87 -14.66 6.05
C GLY A 267 21.65 -15.36 5.44
N ARG A 268 21.49 -16.66 5.72
CA ARG A 268 20.33 -17.47 5.36
C ARG A 268 18.98 -16.94 5.86
N LEU A 269 18.90 -16.39 7.07
CA LEU A 269 17.63 -15.91 7.64
C LEU A 269 17.24 -14.55 7.04
N CYS A 270 18.23 -13.75 6.64
CA CYS A 270 18.03 -12.58 5.77
C CYS A 270 17.49 -13.02 4.40
N ASP A 271 18.13 -14.00 3.74
CA ASP A 271 17.67 -14.54 2.45
C ASP A 271 16.23 -15.12 2.55
N THR A 272 15.93 -15.77 3.67
CA THR A 272 14.59 -16.30 3.96
C THR A 272 13.56 -15.18 4.06
N TYR A 273 13.89 -14.10 4.78
CA TYR A 273 13.02 -12.92 4.89
C TYR A 273 12.75 -12.30 3.52
N GLU A 274 13.82 -12.04 2.76
CA GLU A 274 13.71 -11.46 1.42
C GLU A 274 12.93 -12.35 0.46
N SER A 275 13.06 -13.68 0.57
CA SER A 275 12.25 -14.61 -0.22
C SER A 275 10.77 -14.56 0.14
N VAL A 276 10.42 -14.36 1.43
CA VAL A 276 9.02 -14.19 1.86
C VAL A 276 8.47 -12.86 1.34
N ARG A 277 9.23 -11.78 1.48
CA ARG A 277 8.86 -10.46 0.96
C ARG A 277 8.69 -10.48 -0.56
N GLY A 278 9.61 -11.13 -1.27
CA GLY A 278 9.55 -11.30 -2.73
C GLY A 278 8.40 -12.19 -3.22
N ALA A 279 7.79 -13.00 -2.35
CA ALA A 279 6.55 -13.70 -2.67
C ALA A 279 5.31 -12.80 -2.58
N SER A 280 5.41 -11.63 -1.94
CA SER A 280 4.32 -10.65 -1.93
C SER A 280 4.16 -9.98 -3.29
N PRO A 281 2.92 -9.89 -3.81
CA PRO A 281 2.64 -9.10 -5.00
C PRO A 281 2.59 -7.58 -4.70
N SER A 282 3.02 -7.12 -3.52
CA SER A 282 3.12 -5.69 -3.22
C SER A 282 4.06 -5.00 -4.19
N GLY A 283 3.53 -4.08 -5.00
CA GLY A 283 4.31 -3.28 -5.91
C GLY A 283 4.90 -2.02 -5.26
N ILE A 284 5.50 -1.21 -6.12
CA ILE A 284 5.99 0.13 -5.78
C ILE A 284 4.78 1.04 -5.53
N VAL A 285 3.82 1.12 -6.46
CA VAL A 285 2.69 2.04 -6.37
C VAL A 285 1.53 1.42 -5.61
N GLY A 286 1.00 2.12 -4.61
CA GLY A 286 -0.05 1.57 -3.76
C GLY A 286 -0.43 2.41 -2.54
N MET A 287 -1.30 1.89 -1.69
CA MET A 287 -1.86 2.55 -0.51
C MET A 287 -1.83 1.62 0.70
N LEU A 288 -1.40 2.15 1.85
CA LEU A 288 -1.22 1.45 3.13
C LEU A 288 -0.17 0.33 3.09
N GLY A 289 0.12 -0.25 4.26
CA GLY A 289 1.11 -1.31 4.41
C GLY A 289 2.54 -0.90 4.04
N TYR A 290 3.28 -1.85 3.49
CA TYR A 290 4.73 -1.75 3.25
C TYR A 290 5.07 -1.93 1.77
N HIS A 291 4.74 -0.95 0.94
CA HIS A 291 5.10 -0.95 -0.48
C HIS A 291 6.61 -1.00 -0.71
N GLN A 292 7.08 -1.35 -1.89
CA GLN A 292 8.54 -1.41 -2.09
C GLN A 292 9.10 -0.01 -2.34
N ALA A 293 10.26 0.29 -1.74
CA ALA A 293 11.14 1.35 -2.23
C ALA A 293 12.11 0.73 -3.25
N THR A 294 12.46 1.47 -4.31
CA THR A 294 13.44 0.96 -5.30
C THR A 294 14.87 1.08 -4.80
N THR A 295 15.11 2.01 -3.87
CA THR A 295 16.39 2.21 -3.20
C THR A 295 16.20 2.46 -1.71
N GLY A 296 17.22 2.12 -0.91
CA GLY A 296 17.18 2.32 0.53
C GLY A 296 16.44 1.21 1.30
N GLY A 297 15.95 1.58 2.47
CA GLY A 297 15.09 0.74 3.31
C GLY A 297 13.70 1.37 3.46
N ASP A 298 12.87 0.83 4.36
CA ASP A 298 11.52 1.38 4.58
C ASP A 298 11.61 2.82 5.08
N PRO A 299 11.04 3.80 4.34
CA PRO A 299 11.19 5.22 4.66
C PRO A 299 10.22 5.70 5.75
N SER A 300 9.44 4.82 6.35
CA SER A 300 8.51 5.20 7.42
C SER A 300 9.27 5.88 8.57
N PRO A 301 8.75 6.96 9.16
CA PRO A 301 9.45 7.68 10.22
C PRO A 301 9.69 6.85 11.48
N ASP A 302 8.72 6.01 11.83
CA ASP A 302 8.71 5.09 12.97
C ASP A 302 7.63 4.01 12.76
N GLN A 303 7.43 3.12 13.75
CA GLN A 303 6.44 2.04 13.69
C GLN A 303 4.99 2.49 13.89
N ASP A 304 4.75 3.72 14.34
CA ASP A 304 3.41 4.31 14.53
C ASP A 304 2.90 5.02 13.26
N HIS A 305 3.73 5.09 12.22
CA HIS A 305 3.35 5.60 10.90
C HIS A 305 3.05 4.47 9.94
N ILE A 306 2.11 4.73 9.04
CA ILE A 306 1.78 3.87 7.91
C ILE A 306 2.06 4.63 6.61
N ARG A 307 2.48 3.91 5.56
CA ARG A 307 2.61 4.50 4.23
C ARG A 307 1.23 4.76 3.66
N LEU A 308 0.77 6.00 3.78
CA LEU A 308 -0.54 6.42 3.28
C LEU A 308 -0.65 6.09 1.79
N ILE A 309 0.32 6.50 0.99
CA ILE A 309 0.37 6.18 -0.44
C ILE A 309 1.81 6.23 -0.94
N ASN A 310 2.13 5.36 -1.90
CA ASN A 310 3.27 5.51 -2.78
C ASN A 310 2.76 5.74 -4.20
N ILE A 311 3.11 6.86 -4.82
CA ILE A 311 2.51 7.30 -6.08
C ILE A 311 3.57 7.85 -7.02
N ARG A 312 3.42 7.58 -8.32
CA ARG A 312 4.33 8.18 -9.30
C ARG A 312 3.98 9.64 -9.59
N ILE A 313 5.00 10.49 -9.70
CA ILE A 313 4.85 11.90 -10.08
C ILE A 313 4.68 12.09 -11.60
N SER A 314 5.11 11.10 -12.38
CA SER A 314 4.83 11.03 -13.81
C SER A 314 4.55 9.57 -14.22
N PRO A 315 3.90 9.33 -15.37
CA PRO A 315 3.65 7.96 -15.81
C PRO A 315 4.92 7.09 -15.91
N ASP A 316 6.06 7.73 -16.22
CA ASP A 316 7.29 7.06 -16.62
C ASP A 316 8.42 7.13 -15.57
N ALA A 317 8.32 7.99 -14.55
CA ALA A 317 9.42 8.20 -13.60
C ALA A 317 8.97 8.84 -12.28
N GLY A 318 9.79 8.64 -11.25
CA GLY A 318 9.70 9.27 -9.94
C GLY A 318 8.54 8.73 -9.10
N CYS A 319 8.84 8.19 -7.92
CA CYS A 319 7.84 7.66 -7.01
C CYS A 319 7.98 8.28 -5.62
N VAL A 320 6.94 8.94 -5.14
CA VAL A 320 6.94 9.64 -3.85
C VAL A 320 6.17 8.84 -2.80
N HIS A 321 6.81 8.69 -1.65
CA HIS A 321 6.28 7.99 -0.50
C HIS A 321 5.73 9.00 0.50
N LEU A 322 4.43 8.89 0.78
CA LEU A 322 3.75 9.70 1.79
C LEU A 322 3.36 8.80 2.96
N SER A 323 3.62 9.25 4.19
CA SER A 323 3.21 8.58 5.42
C SER A 323 2.27 9.44 6.25
N ILE A 324 1.50 8.78 7.10
CA ILE A 324 0.63 9.41 8.09
C ILE A 324 0.71 8.60 9.38
N SER A 325 0.60 9.25 10.54
CA SER A 325 0.54 8.51 11.81
C SER A 325 -0.80 7.74 11.90
N ASN A 326 -0.79 6.61 12.60
CA ASN A 326 -2.02 5.85 12.87
C ASN A 326 -3.06 6.68 13.65
N GLU A 327 -2.61 7.61 14.48
CA GLU A 327 -3.48 8.53 15.22
C GLU A 327 -4.14 9.55 14.29
N ASP A 328 -3.36 10.20 13.43
CA ASP A 328 -3.87 11.19 12.48
C ASP A 328 -4.82 10.56 11.45
N LEU A 329 -4.51 9.35 10.98
CA LEU A 329 -5.39 8.62 10.06
C LEU A 329 -6.77 8.35 10.70
N LYS A 330 -6.78 7.83 11.94
CA LYS A 330 -8.01 7.59 12.71
C LYS A 330 -8.79 8.87 13.00
N ALA A 331 -8.08 9.98 13.21
CA ALA A 331 -8.67 11.28 13.47
C ALA A 331 -9.04 12.06 12.19
N GLU A 332 -8.81 11.47 11.00
CA GLU A 332 -9.00 12.10 9.69
C GLU A 332 -8.18 13.41 9.50
N ARG A 333 -7.00 13.52 10.13
CA ARG A 333 -6.09 14.68 10.10
C ARG A 333 -5.05 14.57 8.98
N PHE A 334 -5.52 14.69 7.74
CA PHE A 334 -4.67 14.58 6.54
C PHE A 334 -3.78 15.81 6.29
N ASP A 335 -3.86 16.84 7.12
CA ASP A 335 -2.92 17.97 7.14
C ASP A 335 -1.55 17.61 7.73
N ASN A 336 -1.45 16.49 8.47
CA ASN A 336 -0.21 15.98 9.08
C ASN A 336 0.50 14.89 8.23
N ILE A 337 0.17 14.78 6.94
CA ILE A 337 0.89 13.86 6.04
C ILE A 337 2.36 14.28 5.94
N LYS A 338 3.26 13.29 5.98
CA LYS A 338 4.70 13.48 5.81
C LYS A 338 5.15 12.95 4.46
N TYR A 339 5.99 13.72 3.77
CA TYR A 339 6.72 13.27 2.60
C TYR A 339 8.05 12.68 3.05
N VAL A 340 8.20 11.36 2.91
CA VAL A 340 9.26 10.61 3.61
C VAL A 340 10.35 10.07 2.70
N TRP A 341 10.08 9.93 1.40
CA TRP A 341 11.06 9.45 0.44
C TRP A 341 10.64 9.70 -1.00
N ILE A 342 11.64 9.82 -1.88
CA ILE A 342 11.46 9.73 -3.33
C ILE A 342 12.41 8.72 -3.94
N ASP A 343 11.84 7.83 -4.72
CA ASP A 343 12.58 6.97 -5.63
C ASP A 343 12.64 7.63 -7.01
N TRP A 344 13.86 7.95 -7.45
CA TRP A 344 14.12 8.46 -8.79
C TRP A 344 14.20 7.34 -9.82
N ASP A 345 14.62 6.15 -9.37
CA ASP A 345 14.72 4.95 -10.18
C ASP A 345 13.36 4.24 -10.18
N GLY A 346 12.70 4.17 -11.33
CA GLY A 346 11.42 3.48 -11.44
C GLY A 346 10.88 3.33 -12.83
#